data_AF-A0A177K8W9-F1
#
_entry.id   AF-A0A177K8W9-F1
#
_cell.length_a   1.000
_cell.length_b   1.000
_cell.length_c   1.000
_cell.angle_alpha   90.00
_cell.angle_beta   90.00
_cell.angle_gamma   90.00
#
_symmetry.space_group_name_H-M   'P 1'
#
loop_
_entity.id
_entity.type
_entity.pdbx_description
1 polymer ?
#
loop_
_entity_poly.entity_id
_entity_poly.type
_entity_poly.pdbx_seq_one_letter_code
_entity_poly.pdbx_strand_id
1 'polypeptide(L)'
;MRATASPRRTVVLIVALSLIAAAILAYGLRVAWLMVLADEGDVPPASALTLPADVTVSSDTIGCGSGGCSRTLTLTPADGTTPEALADELGTTPQQLIPGTFVDPRTVSAFGTVGDGELVVVLDYSSTPYVP
;
A
#
# COMPACT_ATOMS: atom_id res chain seq x y z
N MET A 1 -43.38 29.72 9.57
CA MET A 1 -42.87 30.42 8.37
C MET A 1 -41.78 29.57 7.74
N ARG A 2 -42.04 28.93 6.58
CA ARG A 2 -41.00 28.20 5.82
C ARG A 2 -40.21 29.24 5.03
N ALA A 3 -38.96 29.48 5.39
CA ALA A 3 -38.06 30.29 4.58
C ALA A 3 -37.85 29.57 3.24
N THR A 4 -38.46 30.07 2.17
CA THR A 4 -38.20 29.59 0.81
C THR A 4 -36.76 29.96 0.46
N ALA A 5 -35.88 28.96 0.40
CA ALA A 5 -34.52 29.17 -0.08
C ALA A 5 -34.56 29.83 -1.47
N SER A 6 -33.71 30.85 -1.71
CA SER A 6 -33.68 31.52 -3.01
C SER A 6 -33.36 30.50 -4.11
N PRO A 7 -33.94 30.63 -5.32
CA PRO A 7 -33.72 29.66 -6.40
C PRO A 7 -32.22 29.52 -6.73
N ARG A 8 -31.45 30.60 -6.56
CA ARG A 8 -29.98 30.59 -6.70
C ARG A 8 -29.28 29.69 -5.67
N ARG A 9 -29.71 29.74 -4.41
CA ARG A 9 -29.15 28.88 -3.35
C ARG A 9 -29.46 27.41 -3.60
N THR A 10 -30.67 27.11 -4.06
CA THR A 10 -31.07 25.75 -4.43
C THR A 10 -30.25 25.22 -5.60
N VAL A 11 -30.06 26.01 -6.67
CA VAL A 11 -29.23 25.61 -7.81
C VAL A 11 -27.78 25.37 -7.40
N VAL A 12 -27.18 26.26 -6.59
CA VAL A 12 -25.81 26.08 -6.10
C VAL A 12 -25.67 24.80 -5.28
N LEU A 13 -26.63 24.51 -4.40
CA LEU A 13 -26.63 23.27 -3.61
C LEU A 13 -26.75 22.03 -4.50
N ILE A 14 -27.64 22.04 -5.49
CA ILE A 14 -27.80 20.93 -6.44
C ILE A 14 -26.49 20.69 -7.18
N VAL A 15 -25.88 21.74 -7.75
CA VAL A 15 -24.61 21.62 -8.48
C VAL A 15 -23.51 21.09 -7.57
N ALA A 16 -23.37 21.62 -6.34
CA ALA A 16 -22.36 21.16 -5.39
C ALA A 16 -22.55 19.67 -5.04
N LEU A 17 -23.79 19.24 -4.75
CA LEU A 17 -24.08 17.84 -4.46
C LEU A 17 -23.85 16.92 -5.65
N SER A 18 -24.18 17.36 -6.87
CA SER A 18 -23.90 16.61 -8.10
C SER A 18 -22.40 16.43 -8.32
N LEU A 19 -21.59 17.48 -8.08
CA LEU A 19 -20.13 17.39 -8.19
C LEU A 19 -19.53 16.44 -7.14
N ILE A 20 -20.03 16.48 -5.90
CA ILE A 20 -19.60 15.55 -4.84
C ILE A 20 -19.95 14.11 -5.23
N ALA A 21 -21.18 13.86 -5.69
CA ALA A 21 -21.61 12.53 -6.11
C ALA A 21 -20.76 11.99 -7.27
N ALA A 22 -20.45 12.85 -8.26
CA ALA A 22 -19.59 12.48 -9.38
C ALA A 22 -18.16 12.14 -8.92
N ALA A 23 -17.60 12.91 -7.99
CA ALA A 23 -16.28 12.63 -7.42
C ALA A 23 -16.25 11.31 -6.66
N ILE A 24 -17.29 11.02 -5.85
CA ILE A 24 -17.41 9.74 -5.13
C ILE A 24 -17.50 8.56 -6.10
N LEU A 25 -18.31 8.69 -7.17
CA LEU A 25 -18.43 7.64 -8.19
C LEU A 25 -17.10 7.41 -8.93
N ALA A 26 -16.42 8.49 -9.34
CA ALA A 26 -15.13 8.38 -10.02
C ALA A 26 -14.07 7.72 -9.12
N TYR A 27 -14.01 8.12 -7.84
CA TYR A 27 -13.13 7.50 -6.87
C TYR A 27 -13.48 6.02 -6.65
N GLY A 28 -14.76 5.70 -6.44
CA GLY A 28 -15.21 4.31 -6.29
C GLY A 28 -14.86 3.43 -7.48
N LEU A 29 -15.03 3.93 -8.71
CA LEU A 29 -14.62 3.23 -9.93
C LEU A 29 -13.10 3.00 -9.98
N ARG A 30 -12.31 4.00 -9.57
CA ARG A 30 -10.86 3.89 -9.49
C ARG A 30 -10.41 2.87 -8.45
N VAL A 31 -11.07 2.80 -7.29
CA VAL A 31 -10.80 1.76 -6.28
C VAL A 31 -11.18 0.38 -6.81
N ALA A 32 -12.36 0.23 -7.40
CA ALA A 32 -12.81 -1.04 -7.98
C ALA A 32 -11.85 -1.53 -9.08
N TRP A 33 -11.36 -0.62 -9.92
CA TRP A 33 -10.35 -0.94 -10.93
C TRP A 33 -9.07 -1.51 -10.31
N LEU A 34 -8.53 -0.85 -9.28
CA LEU A 34 -7.31 -1.32 -8.62
C LEU A 34 -7.45 -2.71 -8.01
N MET A 35 -8.61 -3.02 -7.43
CA MET A 35 -8.81 -4.28 -6.71
C MET A 35 -9.07 -5.47 -7.65
N VAL A 36 -9.34 -5.23 -8.93
CA VAL A 36 -9.79 -6.28 -9.87
C VAL A 36 -8.87 -6.41 -11.10
N LEU A 37 -8.24 -5.33 -11.56
CA LEU A 37 -7.48 -5.32 -12.82
C LEU A 37 -6.00 -4.95 -12.69
N ALA A 38 -5.52 -4.61 -11.49
CA ALA A 38 -4.16 -4.12 -11.33
C ALA A 38 -3.09 -5.21 -11.14
N ASP A 39 -3.46 -6.48 -11.14
CA ASP A 39 -2.52 -7.58 -10.86
C ASP A 39 -1.45 -7.77 -11.96
N GLU A 40 -1.70 -7.26 -13.17
CA GLU A 40 -0.74 -7.31 -14.28
C GLU A 40 0.16 -6.08 -14.31
N GLY A 41 1.18 -6.05 -13.45
CA GLY A 41 2.28 -5.09 -13.54
C GLY A 41 2.40 -4.08 -12.40
N ASP A 42 1.39 -3.96 -11.52
CA ASP A 42 1.52 -3.07 -10.36
C ASP A 42 2.37 -3.71 -9.27
N VAL A 43 3.27 -2.91 -8.73
CA VAL A 43 4.09 -3.24 -7.57
C VAL A 43 3.98 -2.17 -6.51
N PRO A 44 4.01 -2.53 -5.22
CA PRO A 44 4.15 -1.57 -4.16
C PRO A 44 5.41 -0.70 -4.33
N PRO A 45 5.33 0.59 -3.98
CA PRO A 45 6.51 1.43 -3.91
C PRO A 45 7.40 0.97 -2.74
N ALA A 46 8.72 1.06 -2.87
CA ALA A 46 9.65 0.75 -1.78
C ALA A 46 9.36 1.56 -0.51
N SER A 47 8.86 2.79 -0.67
CA SER A 47 8.47 3.69 0.43
C SER A 47 7.24 3.24 1.22
N ALA A 48 6.55 2.18 0.79
CA ALA A 48 5.45 1.62 1.59
C ALA A 48 5.96 1.07 2.92
N LEU A 49 7.16 0.48 2.92
CA LEU A 49 7.83 0.01 4.12
C LEU A 49 8.70 1.13 4.69
N THR A 50 8.42 1.54 5.93
CA THR A 50 9.25 2.53 6.62
C THR A 50 10.48 1.84 7.19
N LEU A 51 11.65 2.21 6.69
CA LEU A 51 12.92 1.66 7.14
C LEU A 51 13.54 2.53 8.26
N PRO A 52 14.18 1.92 9.26
CA PRO A 52 15.05 2.63 10.20
C PRO A 52 16.16 3.39 9.47
N ALA A 53 16.61 4.51 10.02
CA ALA A 53 17.55 5.42 9.36
C ALA A 53 18.96 4.84 9.18
N ASP A 54 19.28 3.78 9.91
CA ASP A 54 20.55 3.08 9.98
C ASP A 54 20.59 1.80 9.12
N VAL A 55 19.49 1.45 8.46
CA VAL A 55 19.42 0.31 7.54
C VAL A 55 19.81 0.74 6.12
N THR A 56 20.62 -0.10 5.47
CA THR A 56 21.01 0.13 4.06
C THR A 56 20.24 -0.83 3.14
N VAL A 57 19.68 -0.30 2.06
CA VAL A 57 19.08 -1.13 1.00
C VAL A 57 20.19 -1.56 0.04
N SER A 58 20.60 -2.82 0.10
CA SER A 58 21.64 -3.38 -0.77
C SER A 58 21.10 -3.76 -2.16
N SER A 59 19.80 -4.06 -2.26
CA SER A 59 19.13 -4.37 -3.53
C SER A 59 17.65 -3.97 -3.50
N ASP A 60 17.13 -3.50 -4.63
CA ASP A 60 15.70 -3.24 -4.88
C ASP A 60 15.36 -3.77 -6.28
N THR A 61 14.59 -4.85 -6.33
CA THR A 61 14.24 -5.54 -7.57
C THR A 61 12.75 -5.76 -7.69
N ILE A 62 12.26 -5.79 -8.92
CA ILE A 62 10.85 -6.08 -9.22
C ILE A 62 10.79 -7.43 -9.94
N GLY A 63 9.94 -8.32 -9.44
CA GLY A 63 9.65 -9.62 -10.04
C GLY A 63 8.17 -9.74 -10.36
N CYS A 64 7.84 -10.25 -11.55
CA CYS A 64 6.46 -10.50 -11.97
C CYS A 64 6.26 -11.96 -12.34
N GLY A 65 5.17 -12.55 -11.89
CA GLY A 65 4.81 -13.93 -12.20
C GLY A 65 3.30 -14.16 -12.19
N SER A 66 2.88 -15.42 -12.19
CA SER A 66 1.46 -15.79 -12.18
C SER A 66 0.70 -15.34 -10.92
N GLY A 67 1.40 -14.99 -9.85
CA GLY A 67 0.82 -14.48 -8.59
C GLY A 67 0.76 -12.96 -8.50
N GLY A 68 1.02 -12.25 -9.61
CA GLY A 68 1.16 -10.80 -9.66
C GLY A 68 2.62 -10.36 -9.64
N CYS A 69 2.83 -9.07 -9.45
CA CYS A 69 4.17 -8.50 -9.30
C CYS A 69 4.47 -8.16 -7.85
N SER A 70 5.73 -8.36 -7.47
CA SER A 70 6.26 -8.03 -6.16
C SER A 70 7.54 -7.21 -6.28
N ARG A 71 7.85 -6.48 -5.22
CA ARG A 71 9.11 -5.80 -5.03
C ARG A 71 9.90 -6.52 -3.94
N THR A 72 11.16 -6.84 -4.22
CA THR A 72 12.07 -7.47 -3.27
C THR A 72 13.15 -6.48 -2.89
N LEU A 73 13.20 -6.16 -1.60
CA LEU A 73 14.21 -5.33 -0.97
C LEU A 73 15.18 -6.23 -0.21
N THR A 74 16.47 -6.11 -0.48
CA THR A 74 17.51 -6.71 0.34
C THR A 74 18.06 -5.63 1.26
N LEU A 75 17.99 -5.87 2.56
CA LEU A 75 18.34 -4.94 3.61
C LEU A 75 19.57 -5.46 4.36
N THR A 76 20.59 -4.63 4.44
CA THR A 76 21.75 -4.85 5.31
C THR A 76 21.48 -4.14 6.65
N PRO A 77 21.40 -4.88 7.77
CA PRO A 77 21.23 -4.28 9.08
C PRO A 77 22.41 -3.38 9.46
N ALA A 78 22.17 -2.44 10.38
CA ALA A 78 23.21 -1.63 10.98
C ALA A 78 24.20 -2.48 11.79
N ASP A 79 25.42 -1.96 12.00
CA ASP A 79 26.43 -2.62 12.84
C ASP A 79 25.90 -2.90 14.24
N GLY A 80 25.85 -4.18 14.62
CA GLY A 80 25.36 -4.64 15.92
C GLY A 80 23.89 -5.05 15.96
N THR A 81 23.14 -4.87 14.87
CA THR A 81 21.77 -5.38 14.71
C THR A 81 21.80 -6.64 13.86
N THR A 82 21.08 -7.69 14.28
CA THR A 82 20.96 -8.90 13.46
C THR A 82 19.80 -8.78 12.47
N PRO A 83 19.82 -9.50 11.33
CA PRO A 83 18.69 -9.51 10.40
C PRO A 83 17.36 -9.94 11.04
N GLU A 84 17.40 -10.85 12.01
CA GLU A 84 16.22 -11.29 12.76
C GLU A 84 15.65 -10.15 13.61
N ALA A 85 16.52 -9.43 14.33
CA ALA A 85 16.11 -8.27 15.12
C ALA A 85 15.51 -7.18 14.23
N LEU A 86 16.07 -6.97 13.03
CA LEU A 86 15.51 -6.05 12.04
C LEU A 86 14.16 -6.53 11.50
N ALA A 87 14.00 -7.84 11.25
CA ALA A 87 12.73 -8.41 10.77
C ALA A 87 11.62 -8.24 11.81
N ASP A 88 11.95 -8.44 13.09
CA ASP A 88 11.07 -8.23 14.24
C ASP A 88 10.71 -6.75 14.40
N GLU A 89 11.67 -5.84 14.28
CA GLU A 89 11.44 -4.39 14.33
C GLU A 89 10.50 -3.92 13.22
N LEU A 90 10.71 -4.44 11.99
CA LEU A 90 9.84 -4.15 10.85
C LEU A 90 8.49 -4.90 10.95
N GLY A 91 8.33 -5.85 11.86
CA GLY A 91 7.13 -6.68 12.00
C GLY A 91 6.86 -7.58 10.79
N THR A 92 7.90 -7.90 10.01
CA THR A 92 7.78 -8.62 8.73
C THR A 92 7.76 -10.14 8.89
N THR A 93 7.85 -10.64 10.12
CA THR A 93 7.76 -12.07 10.43
C THR A 93 6.57 -12.33 11.36
N PRO A 94 5.57 -13.14 10.96
CA PRO A 94 5.48 -13.83 9.66
C PRO A 94 5.07 -12.90 8.51
N GLN A 95 4.34 -11.82 8.79
CA GLN A 95 3.86 -10.87 7.79
C GLN A 95 3.40 -9.56 8.45
N GLN A 96 3.76 -8.44 7.84
CA GLN A 96 3.19 -7.12 8.12
C GLN A 96 2.15 -6.77 7.06
N LEU A 97 1.00 -6.23 7.48
CA LEU A 97 0.01 -5.64 6.59
C LEU A 97 0.05 -4.12 6.73
N ILE A 98 0.48 -3.45 5.67
CA ILE A 98 0.63 -2.00 5.61
C ILE A 98 -0.62 -1.43 4.92
N PRO A 99 -1.47 -0.67 5.63
CA PRO A 99 -2.67 -0.10 5.03
C PRO A 99 -2.32 0.93 3.95
N GLY A 100 -3.14 0.96 2.89
CA GLY A 100 -3.02 1.95 1.83
C GLY A 100 -3.36 3.37 2.28
N THR A 101 -3.22 4.30 1.34
CA THR A 101 -3.55 5.71 1.49
C THR A 101 -4.85 6.07 0.76
N PHE A 102 -5.27 7.33 0.85
CA PHE A 102 -6.38 7.83 0.02
C PHE A 102 -6.08 7.76 -1.49
N VAL A 103 -4.80 7.82 -1.90
CA VAL A 103 -4.42 7.79 -3.32
C VAL A 103 -4.35 6.37 -3.84
N ASP A 104 -3.79 5.46 -3.05
CA ASP A 104 -3.77 4.02 -3.32
C ASP A 104 -4.26 3.27 -2.07
N PRO A 105 -5.54 2.87 -2.03
CA PRO A 105 -6.15 2.26 -0.86
C PRO A 105 -5.81 0.77 -0.69
N ARG A 106 -5.02 0.18 -1.60
CA ARG A 106 -4.63 -1.23 -1.51
C ARG A 106 -3.73 -1.46 -0.31
N THR A 107 -3.94 -2.57 0.38
CA THR A 107 -3.06 -3.02 1.46
C THR A 107 -1.83 -3.68 0.87
N VAL A 108 -0.65 -3.29 1.35
CA VAL A 108 0.62 -3.95 1.00
C VAL A 108 0.91 -5.03 2.02
N SER A 109 1.19 -6.24 1.55
CA SER A 109 1.72 -7.33 2.34
C SER A 109 3.25 -7.28 2.30
N ALA A 110 3.89 -7.32 3.47
CA ALA A 110 5.34 -7.36 3.60
C ALA A 110 5.77 -8.59 4.41
N PHE A 111 6.67 -9.40 3.88
CA PHE A 111 7.21 -10.57 4.57
C PHE A 111 8.72 -10.63 4.44
N GLY A 112 9.37 -10.91 5.57
CA GLY A 112 10.82 -10.91 5.73
C GLY A 112 11.35 -12.33 5.84
N THR A 113 12.41 -12.62 5.09
CA THR A 113 13.21 -13.84 5.21
C THR A 113 14.66 -13.47 5.45
N VAL A 114 15.26 -14.03 6.49
CA VAL A 114 16.68 -13.84 6.80
C VAL A 114 17.53 -14.79 5.96
N GLY A 115 18.59 -14.28 5.34
CA GLY A 115 19.55 -15.08 4.56
C GLY A 115 20.89 -14.36 4.39
N ASP A 116 22.00 -15.10 4.47
CA ASP A 116 23.36 -14.59 4.23
C ASP A 116 23.76 -13.33 5.03
N GLY A 117 23.20 -13.15 6.24
CA GLY A 117 23.46 -11.97 7.07
C GLY A 117 22.67 -10.71 6.65
N GLU A 118 21.73 -10.85 5.73
CA GLU A 118 20.82 -9.82 5.26
C GLU A 118 19.36 -10.20 5.55
N LEU A 119 18.48 -9.21 5.49
CA LEU A 119 17.04 -9.40 5.53
C LEU A 119 16.47 -9.14 4.13
N VAL A 120 15.83 -10.15 3.54
CA VAL A 120 15.11 -10.02 2.28
C VAL A 120 13.64 -9.78 2.58
N VAL A 121 13.13 -8.61 2.24
CA VAL A 121 11.71 -8.24 2.40
C VAL A 121 11.03 -8.23 1.05
N VAL A 122 9.93 -8.95 0.91
CA VAL A 122 9.10 -8.95 -0.29
C VAL A 122 7.82 -8.18 0.00
N LEU A 123 7.46 -7.28 -0.92
CA LEU A 123 6.28 -6.43 -0.89
C LEU A 123 5.37 -6.78 -2.07
N ASP A 124 4.09 -7.03 -1.82
CA ASP A 124 3.09 -7.22 -2.87
C ASP A 124 1.68 -6.78 -2.42
N TYR A 125 0.73 -6.80 -3.37
CA TYR A 125 -0.69 -6.51 -3.12
C TYR A 125 -1.57 -7.78 -3.10
N SER A 126 -1.04 -8.94 -3.47
CA SER A 126 -1.80 -10.15 -3.81
C SER A 126 -1.73 -11.25 -2.76
N SER A 127 -0.76 -11.20 -1.86
CA SER A 127 -0.56 -12.16 -0.78
C SER A 127 -1.70 -12.07 0.22
N THR A 128 -2.26 -13.24 0.55
CA THR A 128 -3.29 -13.35 1.59
C THR A 128 -2.71 -13.10 2.98
N PRO A 129 -3.52 -12.59 3.93
CA PRO A 129 -3.12 -12.50 5.33
C PRO A 129 -2.65 -13.85 5.88
N TYR A 130 -1.53 -13.85 6.60
CA TYR A 130 -1.01 -15.03 7.28
C TYR A 130 -1.99 -15.51 8.37
N VAL A 131 -2.25 -16.81 8.39
CA VAL A 131 -3.05 -17.50 9.42
C VAL A 131 -2.21 -18.65 9.98
N PRO A 132 -1.93 -18.68 11.30
CA PRO A 132 -1.10 -19.70 11.94
C PRO A 132 -1.74 -21.10 12.00
#